data_AF-A0A0K8MJZ5-F1
#
_entry.id   AF-A0A0K8MJZ5-F1
#
_cell.length_a   1.000
_cell.length_b   1.000
_cell.length_c   1.000
_cell.angle_alpha   90.00
_cell.angle_beta   90.00
_cell.angle_gamma   90.00
#
_symmetry.space_group_name_H-M   'P 1'
#
loop_
_entity.id
_entity.type
_entity.pdbx_description
1 polymer ?
#
loop_
_entity_poly.entity_id
_entity_poly.type
_entity_poly.pdbx_seq_one_letter_code
_entity_poly.pdbx_strand_id
1 'polypeptide(L)'
;MAKSNQYDTLILYGLMLTENKSGQYEVKKGAQPHPWRIGKHTKGQVKGPGQIFLTEQNQRVALVETAPLPFKKRHDYQPMGRFTSEQVSLTDLL
;
A
#
# COMPACT_ATOMS: atom_id res chain seq x y z
N MET A 1 -29.98 -8.88 -7.63
CA MET A 1 -28.87 -8.88 -8.60
C MET A 1 -27.57 -8.57 -7.86
N ALA A 2 -26.75 -9.58 -7.59
CA ALA A 2 -25.41 -9.36 -7.04
C ALA A 2 -24.57 -8.64 -8.10
N LYS A 3 -24.00 -7.47 -7.77
CA LYS A 3 -23.18 -6.69 -8.71
C LYS A 3 -21.88 -7.46 -8.98
N SER A 4 -21.81 -8.18 -10.09
CA SER A 4 -20.70 -9.05 -10.52
C SER A 4 -19.33 -8.36 -10.69
N ASN A 5 -19.24 -7.06 -10.38
CA ASN A 5 -18.05 -6.24 -10.60
C ASN A 5 -17.56 -5.55 -9.31
N GLN A 6 -18.16 -5.86 -8.16
CA GLN A 6 -17.70 -5.39 -6.86
C GLN A 6 -16.62 -6.30 -6.29
N TYR A 7 -15.69 -5.70 -5.56
CA TYR A 7 -14.59 -6.37 -4.85
C TYR A 7 -14.35 -5.62 -3.55
N ASP A 8 -13.69 -6.28 -2.60
CA ASP A 8 -13.37 -5.66 -1.31
C ASP A 8 -12.38 -4.51 -1.50
N THR A 9 -12.71 -3.36 -0.92
CA THR A 9 -11.90 -2.16 -0.99
C THR A 9 -11.40 -1.78 0.39
N LEU A 10 -10.11 -1.47 0.47
CA LEU A 10 -9.43 -0.96 1.67
C LEU A 10 -8.59 0.25 1.28
N ILE A 11 -8.45 1.20 2.20
CA ILE A 11 -7.39 2.20 2.16
C ILE A 11 -6.13 1.58 2.77
N LEU A 12 -4.99 1.84 2.14
CA LEU A 12 -3.65 1.46 2.55
C LEU A 12 -2.89 2.77 2.83
N TYR A 13 -2.72 3.13 4.10
CA TYR A 13 -1.88 4.27 4.45
C TYR A 13 -0.44 3.79 4.50
N GLY A 14 0.42 4.42 3.71
CA GLY A 14 1.79 3.97 3.58
C GLY A 14 2.81 5.08 3.46
N LEU A 15 4.05 4.74 3.79
CA LEU A 15 5.20 5.64 3.71
C LEU A 15 6.07 5.25 2.52
N MET A 16 6.42 6.26 1.72
CA MET A 16 7.33 6.09 0.58
C MET A 16 8.69 5.64 1.07
N LEU A 17 9.24 4.60 0.44
CA LEU A 17 10.56 4.08 0.75
C LEU A 17 11.60 4.58 -0.25
N THR A 18 12.84 4.65 0.20
CA THR A 18 14.05 4.82 -0.60
C THR A 18 15.03 3.71 -0.27
N GLU A 19 15.85 3.32 -1.24
CA GLU A 19 16.91 2.34 -1.03
C GLU A 19 18.20 3.07 -0.63
N ASN A 20 18.84 2.63 0.46
CA ASN A 20 20.12 3.16 0.90
C ASN A 20 21.28 2.53 0.11
N LYS A 21 22.52 2.98 0.37
CA LYS A 21 23.71 2.46 -0.33
C LYS A 21 23.98 0.97 -0.10
N SER A 22 23.37 0.36 0.91
CA SER A 22 23.50 -1.06 1.25
C SER A 22 22.36 -1.92 0.69
N GLY A 23 21.46 -1.34 -0.11
CA GLY A 23 20.32 -2.05 -0.70
C GLY A 23 19.16 -2.28 0.28
N GLN A 24 19.18 -1.63 1.44
CA GLN A 24 18.09 -1.72 2.42
C GLN A 24 17.10 -0.59 2.19
N TYR A 25 15.81 -0.88 2.39
CA TYR A 25 14.78 0.15 2.30
C TYR A 25 14.67 0.92 3.61
N GLU A 26 14.61 2.23 3.48
CA GLU A 26 14.38 3.18 4.56
C GLU A 26 13.22 4.09 4.17
N VAL A 27 12.47 4.57 5.17
CA VAL A 27 11.45 5.59 4.92
C VAL A 27 12.12 6.84 4.35
N LYS A 28 11.59 7.33 3.23
CA LYS A 28 12.07 8.55 2.60
C LYS A 28 11.96 9.70 3.61
N LYS A 29 13.06 10.44 3.82
CA LYS A 29 13.10 11.58 4.75
C LYS A 29 11.95 12.55 4.49
N GLY A 30 11.14 12.81 5.53
CA GLY A 30 9.98 13.71 5.47
C GLY A 30 8.75 13.13 4.77
N ALA A 31 8.72 11.84 4.46
CA ALA A 31 7.52 11.18 3.97
C ALA A 31 6.41 11.24 5.02
N GLN A 32 5.20 11.53 4.57
CA GLN A 32 3.98 11.43 5.36
C GLN A 32 3.16 10.25 4.86
N PRO A 33 2.38 9.59 5.73
CA PRO A 33 1.48 8.53 5.30
C PRO A 33 0.54 9.05 4.20
N HIS A 34 0.57 8.39 3.05
CA HIS A 34 -0.32 8.69 1.93
C HIS A 34 -1.30 7.54 1.72
N PRO A 35 -2.58 7.82 1.39
CA PRO A 35 -3.57 6.78 1.18
C PRO A 35 -3.55 6.24 -0.25
N TRP A 36 -3.32 4.94 -0.39
CA TRP A 36 -3.65 4.18 -1.59
C TRP A 36 -4.86 3.29 -1.35
N ARG A 37 -5.35 2.63 -2.38
CA ARG A 37 -6.37 1.59 -2.25
C ARG A 37 -6.02 0.31 -2.99
N ILE A 38 -6.64 -0.77 -2.56
CA ILE A 38 -6.68 -2.01 -3.34
C ILE A 38 -7.52 -1.80 -4.61
N GLY A 39 -7.08 -2.40 -5.71
CA GLY A 39 -7.78 -2.44 -6.99
C GLY A 39 -8.33 -3.83 -7.31
N LYS A 40 -9.25 -3.89 -8.28
CA LYS A 40 -9.90 -5.14 -8.73
C LYS A 40 -8.89 -6.24 -9.11
N HIS A 41 -7.77 -5.82 -9.67
CA HIS A 41 -6.72 -6.69 -10.19
C HIS A 41 -5.47 -6.71 -9.31
N THR A 42 -5.53 -6.14 -8.11
CA THR A 42 -4.43 -6.21 -7.15
C THR A 42 -4.18 -7.67 -6.81
N LYS A 43 -2.93 -8.10 -7.01
CA LYS A 43 -2.47 -9.44 -6.68
C LYS A 43 -1.91 -9.45 -5.25
N GLY A 44 -2.22 -10.51 -4.51
CA GLY A 44 -1.80 -10.70 -3.11
C GLY A 44 -2.88 -10.27 -2.11
N GLN A 45 -2.58 -10.43 -0.83
CA GLN A 45 -3.45 -10.06 0.29
C GLN A 45 -2.70 -9.12 1.24
N VAL A 46 -3.46 -8.29 1.95
CA VAL A 46 -2.95 -7.48 3.05
C VAL A 46 -2.55 -8.41 4.20
N LYS A 47 -1.30 -8.32 4.62
CA LYS A 47 -0.76 -9.04 5.80
C LYS A 47 -0.69 -8.15 7.03
N GLY A 48 -0.48 -6.85 6.85
CA GLY A 48 -0.42 -5.87 7.93
C GLY A 48 0.73 -4.86 7.76
N PRO A 49 0.97 -4.04 8.79
CA PRO A 49 2.04 -3.05 8.79
C PRO A 49 3.42 -3.67 8.50
N GLY A 50 4.31 -2.91 7.87
CA GLY A 50 5.63 -3.38 7.40
C GLY A 50 5.62 -4.05 6.03
N GLN A 51 4.45 -4.48 5.53
CA GLN A 51 4.34 -5.06 4.18
C GLN A 51 4.66 -4.02 3.10
N ILE A 52 5.52 -4.37 2.13
CA ILE A 52 5.83 -3.47 1.02
C ILE A 52 4.91 -3.74 -0.18
N PHE A 53 4.36 -2.68 -0.75
CA PHE A 53 3.68 -2.71 -2.04
C PHE A 53 4.29 -1.72 -3.02
N LEU A 54 4.01 -1.93 -4.31
CA LEU A 54 4.36 -1.01 -5.38
C LEU A 54 3.18 -0.13 -5.75
N THR A 55 3.44 1.15 -6.01
CA THR A 55 2.50 2.04 -6.72
C THR A 55 2.42 1.67 -8.21
N GLU A 56 1.50 2.26 -8.95
CA GLU A 56 1.43 2.10 -10.41
C GLU A 56 2.71 2.57 -11.12
N GLN A 57 3.44 3.50 -10.51
CA GLN A 57 4.73 4.02 -10.98
C GLN A 57 5.93 3.22 -10.46
N ASN A 58 5.71 1.99 -9.95
CA ASN A 58 6.74 1.10 -9.38
C ASN A 58 7.52 1.68 -8.20
N GLN A 59 6.94 2.65 -7.48
CA GLN A 59 7.56 3.17 -6.26
C GLN A 59 7.22 2.25 -5.09
N ARG A 60 8.17 2.02 -4.18
CA ARG A 60 7.97 1.18 -3.00
C ARG A 60 7.36 1.97 -1.86
N VAL A 61 6.38 1.37 -1.22
CA VAL A 61 5.65 1.93 -0.09
C VAL A 61 5.56 0.87 0.99
N ALA A 62 5.94 1.23 2.22
CA ALA A 62 5.65 0.40 3.38
C ALA A 62 4.24 0.70 3.89
N LEU A 63 3.45 -0.33 4.08
CA LEU A 63 2.13 -0.24 4.70
C LEU A 63 2.30 0.09 6.19
N VAL A 64 1.60 1.11 6.67
CA VAL A 64 1.59 1.52 8.09
C VAL A 64 0.28 1.08 8.73
N GLU A 65 -0.85 1.28 8.05
CA GLU A 65 -2.17 0.88 8.55
C GLU A 65 -3.18 0.73 7.40
N THR A 66 -4.33 0.14 7.70
CA THR A 66 -5.45 0.04 6.76
C THR A 66 -6.73 0.60 7.35
N ALA A 67 -7.62 1.07 6.47
CA ALA A 67 -8.96 1.49 6.87
C ALA A 67 -10.02 0.94 5.91
N PRO A 68 -11.26 0.71 6.40
CA PRO A 68 -12.37 0.34 5.53
C PRO A 68 -12.63 1.41 4.46
N LEU A 69 -12.80 0.97 3.21
CA LEU A 69 -13.19 1.85 2.10
C LEU A 69 -14.52 1.38 1.53
N PRO A 70 -15.58 2.20 1.56
CA PRO A 70 -16.79 1.87 0.82
C PRO A 70 -16.51 1.84 -0.69
N PHE A 71 -16.95 0.79 -1.38
CA PHE A 71 -16.71 0.60 -2.82
C PHE A 71 -17.09 1.83 -3.67
N LYS A 72 -18.14 2.56 -3.28
CA LYS A 72 -18.59 3.78 -3.99
C LYS A 72 -17.55 4.90 -3.98
N LYS A 73 -16.74 4.99 -2.91
CA LYS A 73 -15.69 6.00 -2.69
C LYS A 73 -14.30 5.59 -3.21
N ARG A 74 -14.18 4.41 -3.83
CA ARG A 74 -12.89 3.89 -4.30
C ARG A 74 -12.17 4.86 -5.25
N HIS A 75 -12.91 5.61 -6.06
CA HIS A 75 -12.31 6.51 -7.05
C HIS A 75 -11.69 7.77 -6.43
N ASP A 76 -11.92 8.01 -5.14
CA ASP A 76 -11.33 9.12 -4.39
C ASP A 76 -9.85 8.86 -4.04
N TYR A 77 -9.37 7.62 -4.22
CA TYR A 77 -8.03 7.18 -3.84
C TYR A 77 -7.30 6.51 -5.00
N GLN A 78 -5.98 6.75 -5.06
CA GLN A 78 -5.11 6.15 -6.04
C GLN A 78 -4.97 4.63 -5.80
N PRO A 79 -5.11 3.79 -6.82
CA PRO A 79 -4.86 2.36 -6.68
C PRO A 79 -3.36 2.10 -6.43
N MET A 80 -3.05 1.09 -5.62
CA MET A 80 -1.74 0.46 -5.63
C MET A 80 -1.59 -0.45 -6.86
N GLY A 81 -0.34 -0.76 -7.23
CA GLY A 81 -0.01 -1.74 -8.27
C GLY A 81 -0.10 -3.19 -7.78
N ARG A 82 0.86 -3.62 -6.95
CA ARG A 82 0.94 -5.00 -6.44
C ARG A 82 1.62 -5.09 -5.07
N PHE A 83 1.26 -6.11 -4.29
CA PHE A 83 2.04 -6.45 -3.10
C PHE A 83 3.35 -7.12 -3.52
N THR A 84 4.39 -6.92 -2.72
CA THR A 84 5.66 -7.63 -2.86
C THR A 84 5.77 -8.75 -1.82
N SER A 85 6.80 -9.58 -1.94
CA SER A 85 7.20 -10.51 -0.87
C SER A 85 8.07 -9.84 0.21
N GLU A 86 8.50 -8.61 -0.03
CA GLU A 86 9.40 -7.84 0.83
C GLU A 86 8.61 -7.17 1.97
N GLN A 87 9.28 -7.01 3.12
CA GLN A 87 8.74 -6.35 4.32
C GLN A 87 9.85 -5.55 5.00
N VAL A 88 9.48 -4.47 5.67
CA VAL A 88 10.36 -3.70 6.59
C VAL A 88 9.97 -3.97 8.03
N SER A 89 10.90 -3.75 8.97
CA SER A 89 10.59 -3.87 10.40
C SER A 89 9.64 -2.76 10.82
N LEU A 90 8.75 -3.05 11.77
CA LEU A 90 7.83 -2.04 12.31
C LEU A 90 8.57 -0.90 13.03
N THR A 91 9.76 -1.20 13.57
CA THR A 91 10.65 -0.19 14.15
C THR A 91 11.14 0.82 13.14
N ASP A 92 11.14 0.48 11.85
CA ASP A 92 11.60 1.38 10.77
C ASP A 92 10.49 2.33 10.30
N LEU A 93 9.26 2.18 10.83
CA LEU A 93 8.09 2.99 10.52
C LEU A 93 7.75 4.02 11.61
N LEU A 94 8.49 4.02 12.73
CA LEU A 94 8.33 4.91 13.89
C LEU A 94 9.48 5.92 13.96
#